data_AF-A0A380FA33-F1
#
_entry.id   AF-A0A380FA33-F1
#
_cell.length_a   1.000
_cell.length_b   1.000
_cell.length_c   1.000
_cell.angle_alpha   90.00
_cell.angle_beta   90.00
_cell.angle_gamma   90.00
#
_symmetry.space_group_name_H-M   'P 1'
#
loop_
_entity.id
_entity.type
_entity.pdbx_description
1 polymer ?
#
loop_
_entity_poly.entity_id
_entity_poly.type
_entity_poly.pdbx_seq_one_letter_code
_entity_poly.pdbx_strand_id
1 'polypeptide(L)'
;MNSYVKRGDIEQIIIESTGISEPVPVAQTFSYMDEEMGIDLSKLCRLDTMVTVVDANRFINDLQSQDLLNDRGQGVSDDDERTIADLLIDQIEFCNVLILNKTDLVSAEQLDELEQILRKLQPEAKLIRTIRGRVKLSDVLNTQRFDFETASSSAGWIRELDTWRSRNAYTRN
;
A
#
# COMPACT_ATOMS: atom_id res chain seq x y z
N MET A 1 13.08 -0.16 -17.50
CA MET A 1 13.81 -0.13 -16.22
C MET A 1 15.33 -0.31 -16.39
N ASN A 2 15.81 -1.43 -16.95
CA ASN A 2 17.24 -1.77 -17.01
C ASN A 2 18.16 -0.73 -17.69
N SER A 3 17.69 -0.01 -18.70
CA SER A 3 18.47 1.05 -19.35
C SER A 3 18.66 2.31 -18.50
N TYR A 4 17.70 2.61 -17.62
CA TYR A 4 17.75 3.77 -16.73
C TYR A 4 18.57 3.48 -15.46
N VAL A 5 18.42 2.28 -14.90
CA VAL A 5 19.25 1.83 -13.76
C VAL A 5 20.73 1.85 -14.13
N LYS A 6 21.09 1.40 -15.33
CA LYS A 6 22.48 1.42 -15.82
C LYS A 6 23.06 2.82 -16.06
N ARG A 7 22.22 3.85 -16.22
CA ARG A 7 22.68 5.24 -16.37
C ARG A 7 23.03 5.89 -15.04
N GLY A 8 22.40 5.46 -13.94
CA GLY A 8 22.67 5.97 -12.60
C GLY A 8 21.99 7.31 -12.26
N ASP A 9 21.24 7.90 -13.19
CA ASP A 9 20.64 9.23 -13.01
C ASP A 9 19.32 9.22 -12.21
N ILE A 10 18.79 8.04 -11.87
CA ILE A 10 17.53 7.89 -11.13
C ILE A 10 17.83 7.39 -9.73
N GLU A 11 17.63 8.26 -8.74
CA GLU A 11 17.82 7.93 -7.32
C GLU A 11 16.57 7.29 -6.70
N GLN A 12 15.38 7.63 -7.21
CA GLN A 12 14.10 7.14 -6.69
C GLN A 12 13.03 6.99 -7.76
N ILE A 13 12.11 6.06 -7.52
CA ILE A 13 10.93 5.79 -8.34
C ILE A 13 9.71 5.90 -7.43
N ILE A 14 8.71 6.66 -7.87
CA ILE A 14 7.40 6.69 -7.23
C ILE A 14 6.48 5.82 -8.06
N ILE A 15 5.77 4.91 -7.39
CA ILE A 15 4.79 4.04 -8.01
C ILE A 15 3.43 4.41 -7.42
N GLU A 16 2.54 4.90 -8.27
CA GLU A 16 1.13 5.03 -7.95
C GLU A 16 0.46 3.70 -8.33
N SER A 17 0.05 2.94 -7.32
CA SER A 17 -0.74 1.75 -7.54
C SER A 17 -2.19 2.13 -7.85
N THR A 18 -2.95 1.24 -8.48
CA THR A 18 -4.40 1.48 -8.62
C THR A 18 -5.02 1.57 -7.23
N GLY A 19 -6.13 2.30 -7.07
CA GLY A 19 -6.81 2.44 -5.77
C GLY A 19 -7.30 1.13 -5.16
N ILE A 20 -7.31 0.05 -5.96
CA ILE A 20 -7.69 -1.32 -5.58
C ILE A 20 -6.49 -2.23 -5.36
N SER A 21 -5.28 -1.73 -5.57
CA SER A 21 -4.06 -2.52 -5.42
C SER A 21 -3.80 -2.84 -3.97
N GLU A 22 -3.44 -4.09 -3.72
CA GLU A 22 -3.04 -4.56 -2.41
C GLU A 22 -1.57 -4.23 -2.15
N PRO A 23 -1.23 -3.79 -0.93
CA PRO A 23 0.11 -3.32 -0.63
C PRO A 23 1.13 -4.47 -0.54
N VAL A 24 0.72 -5.66 -0.08
CA VAL A 24 1.59 -6.83 0.11
C VAL A 24 2.12 -7.38 -1.22
N PRO A 25 1.29 -7.70 -2.24
CA PRO A 25 1.79 -8.16 -3.54
C PRO A 25 2.75 -7.16 -4.20
N VAL A 26 2.44 -5.86 -4.08
CA VAL A 26 3.32 -4.79 -4.58
C VAL A 26 4.68 -4.85 -3.88
N ALA A 27 4.71 -4.93 -2.56
CA ALA A 27 5.95 -4.99 -1.81
C ALA A 27 6.75 -6.29 -2.05
N GLN A 28 6.07 -7.42 -2.24
CA GLN A 28 6.70 -8.70 -2.59
C GLN A 28 7.44 -8.65 -3.93
N THR A 29 6.89 -7.92 -4.91
CA THR A 29 7.52 -7.74 -6.24
C THR A 29 8.92 -7.13 -6.15
N PHE A 30 9.19 -6.31 -5.13
CA PHE A 30 10.50 -5.70 -4.89
C PHE A 30 11.41 -6.51 -3.96
N SER A 31 10.87 -7.56 -3.34
CA SER A 31 11.55 -8.31 -2.29
C SER A 31 12.01 -9.69 -2.74
N TYR A 32 11.40 -10.25 -3.78
CA TYR A 32 11.70 -11.58 -4.29
C TYR A 32 12.00 -11.57 -5.80
N MET A 33 12.68 -12.61 -6.25
CA MET A 33 12.94 -12.85 -7.67
C MET A 33 11.69 -13.40 -8.34
N ASP A 34 11.31 -12.81 -9.46
CA ASP A 34 10.35 -13.39 -10.38
C ASP A 34 11.08 -14.44 -11.23
N GLU A 35 10.90 -15.72 -10.90
CA GLU A 35 11.54 -16.84 -11.60
C GLU A 35 11.06 -16.98 -13.06
N GLU A 36 9.83 -16.54 -13.37
CA GLU A 36 9.23 -16.69 -14.70
C GLU A 36 9.77 -15.64 -15.67
N MET A 37 9.82 -14.39 -15.22
CA MET A 37 10.39 -13.29 -16.00
C MET A 37 11.92 -13.25 -15.93
N GLY A 38 12.53 -13.98 -14.99
CA GLY A 38 13.96 -13.93 -14.70
C GLY A 38 14.41 -12.56 -14.19
N ILE A 39 13.51 -11.80 -13.56
CA ILE A 39 13.76 -10.45 -13.08
C ILE A 39 13.88 -10.47 -11.55
N ASP A 40 15.00 -9.98 -11.05
CA ASP A 40 15.25 -9.82 -9.62
C ASP A 40 15.41 -8.33 -9.31
N LEU A 41 14.31 -7.69 -8.88
CA LEU A 41 14.30 -6.27 -8.54
C LEU A 41 15.04 -5.98 -7.23
N SER A 42 15.11 -6.94 -6.31
CA SER A 42 15.79 -6.78 -5.02
C SER A 42 17.29 -6.47 -5.16
N LYS A 43 17.89 -6.90 -6.28
CA LYS A 43 19.29 -6.60 -6.65
C LYS A 43 19.48 -5.22 -7.26
N LEU A 44 18.40 -4.58 -7.72
CA LEU A 44 18.44 -3.32 -8.47
C LEU A 44 17.92 -2.12 -7.68
N CYS A 45 16.92 -2.34 -6.83
CA CYS A 45 16.33 -1.30 -5.99
C CYS A 45 15.85 -1.89 -4.66
N ARG A 46 15.55 -0.99 -3.71
CA ARG A 46 14.88 -1.32 -2.45
C ARG A 46 13.56 -0.58 -2.37
N LEU A 47 12.58 -1.19 -1.71
CA LEU A 47 11.37 -0.48 -1.29
C LEU A 47 11.74 0.44 -0.13
N ASP A 48 11.48 1.74 -0.27
CA ASP A 48 11.91 2.76 0.70
C ASP A 48 10.82 3.11 1.72
N THR A 49 9.61 3.39 1.22
CA THR A 49 8.50 3.88 2.02
C THR A 49 7.18 3.46 1.37
N MET A 50 6.29 2.84 2.14
CA MET A 50 4.88 2.65 1.76
C MET A 50 4.07 3.86 2.22
N VAL A 51 3.39 4.53 1.30
CA VAL A 51 2.60 5.73 1.56
C VAL A 51 1.14 5.48 1.23
N THR A 52 0.25 5.66 2.21
CA THR A 52 -1.20 5.58 2.00
C THR A 52 -1.81 6.96 2.16
N VAL A 53 -2.66 7.36 1.19
CA VAL A 53 -3.37 8.64 1.21
C VAL A 53 -4.84 8.41 1.49
N VAL A 54 -5.31 8.95 2.62
CA VAL A 54 -6.70 8.83 3.08
C VAL A 54 -7.46 10.11 2.76
N ASP A 55 -8.65 9.98 2.19
CA ASP A 55 -9.62 11.07 2.06
C ASP A 55 -10.43 11.21 3.35
N ALA A 56 -10.14 12.24 4.15
CA ALA A 56 -10.79 12.47 5.43
C ALA A 56 -12.32 12.62 5.33
N ASN A 57 -12.83 13.13 4.21
CA ASN A 57 -14.26 13.38 4.01
C ASN A 57 -15.04 12.10 3.65
N ARG A 58 -14.37 11.08 3.10
CA ARG A 58 -15.03 9.86 2.62
C ARG A 58 -14.71 8.62 3.43
N PHE A 59 -13.55 8.57 4.08
CA PHE A 59 -13.00 7.34 4.64
C PHE A 59 -13.95 6.60 5.58
N ILE A 60 -14.64 7.30 6.50
CA ILE A 60 -15.57 6.65 7.43
C ILE A 60 -16.73 5.97 6.70
N ASN A 61 -17.27 6.61 5.66
CA ASN A 61 -18.36 6.03 4.87
C ASN A 61 -17.89 4.80 4.09
N ASP A 62 -16.68 4.85 3.52
CA ASP A 62 -16.12 3.72 2.78
C ASP A 62 -15.71 2.57 3.73
N LEU A 63 -15.24 2.87 4.95
CA LEU A 63 -14.89 1.88 5.98
C LEU A 63 -16.13 1.18 6.58
N GLN A 64 -17.27 1.87 6.62
CA GLN A 64 -18.54 1.30 7.09
C GLN A 64 -19.34 0.61 5.97
N SER A 65 -18.86 0.68 4.73
CA SER A 65 -19.50 0.04 3.58
C SER A 65 -19.35 -1.48 3.66
N GLN A 66 -20.39 -2.19 3.24
CA GLN A 66 -20.37 -3.63 3.01
C GLN A 66 -20.26 -3.98 1.52
N ASP A 67 -20.03 -2.96 0.66
CA ASP A 67 -19.91 -3.16 -0.78
C ASP A 67 -18.70 -4.05 -1.06
N LEU A 68 -18.90 -5.04 -1.91
CA LEU A 68 -17.81 -5.83 -2.45
C LEU A 68 -17.00 -4.99 -3.44
N LEU A 69 -15.73 -5.33 -3.62
CA LEU A 69 -14.92 -4.75 -4.70
C LEU A 69 -15.60 -4.96 -6.05
N ASN A 70 -16.20 -6.13 -6.28
CA ASN A 70 -16.96 -6.43 -7.50
C ASN A 70 -18.19 -5.55 -7.70
N ASP A 71 -18.90 -5.15 -6.64
CA ASP A 71 -20.06 -4.26 -6.73
C ASP A 71 -19.69 -2.88 -7.28
N ARG A 72 -18.43 -2.46 -7.08
CA ARG A 72 -17.89 -1.19 -7.59
C ARG A 72 -17.08 -1.33 -8.88
N GLY A 73 -17.07 -2.52 -9.51
CA GLY A 73 -16.26 -2.80 -10.70
C GLY A 73 -14.76 -2.76 -10.44
N GLN A 74 -14.38 -3.10 -9.20
CA GLN A 74 -13.05 -2.92 -8.63
C GLN A 74 -12.40 -4.24 -8.18
N GLY A 75 -13.07 -5.39 -8.36
CA GLY A 75 -12.49 -6.68 -8.02
C GLY A 75 -11.47 -7.16 -9.05
N VAL A 76 -10.57 -8.03 -8.60
CA VAL A 76 -9.49 -8.58 -9.44
C VAL A 76 -9.98 -9.79 -10.25
N SER A 77 -11.05 -10.44 -9.79
CA SER A 77 -11.76 -11.54 -10.48
C SER A 77 -13.23 -11.60 -10.05
N ASP A 78 -14.05 -12.32 -10.81
CA ASP A 78 -15.47 -12.51 -10.49
C ASP A 78 -15.70 -13.18 -9.12
N ASP A 79 -14.74 -13.96 -8.65
CA ASP A 79 -14.74 -14.62 -7.33
C ASP A 79 -14.13 -13.76 -6.20
N ASP A 80 -13.84 -12.48 -6.44
CA ASP A 80 -13.31 -11.56 -5.42
C ASP A 80 -14.40 -11.11 -4.44
N GLU A 81 -14.49 -11.80 -3.31
CA GLU A 81 -15.48 -11.58 -2.24
C GLU A 81 -15.05 -10.53 -1.19
N ARG A 82 -13.97 -9.79 -1.42
CA ARG A 82 -13.52 -8.80 -0.43
C ARG A 82 -14.36 -7.54 -0.47
N THR A 83 -14.52 -6.93 0.70
CA THR A 83 -15.19 -5.64 0.81
C THR A 83 -14.22 -4.49 0.56
N ILE A 84 -14.78 -3.30 0.25
CA ILE A 84 -14.00 -2.05 0.22
C ILE A 84 -13.32 -1.80 1.57
N ALA A 85 -13.99 -2.10 2.67
CA ALA A 85 -13.47 -1.88 4.02
C ALA A 85 -12.22 -2.74 4.28
N ASP A 86 -12.23 -4.02 3.90
CA ASP A 86 -11.09 -4.92 4.08
C ASP A 86 -9.84 -4.38 3.34
N LEU A 87 -10.01 -3.99 2.08
CA LEU A 87 -8.92 -3.42 1.28
C LEU A 87 -8.36 -2.14 1.92
N LEU A 88 -9.24 -1.23 2.37
CA LEU A 88 -8.80 0.01 3.00
C LEU A 88 -8.03 -0.27 4.30
N ILE A 89 -8.48 -1.23 5.12
CA ILE A 89 -7.79 -1.63 6.34
C ILE A 89 -6.38 -2.15 5.98
N ASP A 90 -6.26 -3.05 5.01
CA ASP A 90 -4.96 -3.59 4.58
C ASP A 90 -4.00 -2.48 4.12
N GLN A 91 -4.49 -1.51 3.35
CA GLN A 91 -3.68 -0.35 2.92
C GLN A 91 -3.21 0.53 4.08
N ILE A 92 -4.00 0.66 5.15
CA ILE A 92 -3.62 1.43 6.33
C ILE A 92 -2.63 0.66 7.19
N GLU A 93 -2.90 -0.61 7.46
CA GLU A 93 -2.04 -1.47 8.27
C GLU A 93 -0.67 -1.68 7.64
N PHE A 94 -0.54 -1.60 6.31
CA PHE A 94 0.75 -1.81 5.66
C PHE A 94 1.59 -0.53 5.46
N CYS A 95 1.03 0.66 5.72
CA CYS A 95 1.72 1.90 5.40
C CYS A 95 2.78 2.30 6.43
N ASN A 96 3.86 2.94 5.97
CA ASN A 96 4.84 3.59 6.83
C ASN A 96 4.52 5.08 7.05
N VAL A 97 3.87 5.70 6.07
CA VAL A 97 3.43 7.10 6.11
C VAL A 97 1.97 7.16 5.70
N LEU A 98 1.15 7.78 6.56
CA LEU A 98 -0.27 7.97 6.34
C LEU A 98 -0.54 9.45 6.12
N ILE A 99 -0.96 9.80 4.90
CA ILE A 99 -1.37 11.16 4.57
C ILE A 99 -2.88 11.26 4.73
N LEU A 100 -3.32 11.95 5.78
CA LEU A 100 -4.73 12.27 5.99
C LEU A 100 -5.06 13.57 5.24
N ASN A 101 -5.63 13.44 4.04
CA ASN A 101 -5.88 14.55 3.11
C ASN A 101 -7.32 15.07 3.19
N LYS A 102 -7.54 16.27 2.63
CA LYS A 102 -8.83 16.97 2.60
C LYS A 102 -9.35 17.33 3.98
N THR A 103 -8.44 17.64 4.91
CA THR A 103 -8.80 18.01 6.29
C THR A 103 -9.60 19.31 6.37
N ASP A 104 -9.64 20.10 5.29
CA ASP A 104 -10.47 21.29 5.15
C ASP A 104 -11.97 21.00 4.91
N LEU A 105 -12.32 19.75 4.58
CA LEU A 105 -13.70 19.36 4.27
C LEU A 105 -14.45 18.72 5.46
N VAL A 106 -13.80 18.56 6.61
CA VAL A 106 -14.37 17.91 7.81
C VAL A 106 -14.21 18.79 9.03
N SER A 107 -15.05 18.58 10.05
CA SER A 107 -14.91 19.30 11.33
C SER A 107 -13.66 18.85 12.09
N ALA A 108 -13.18 19.69 13.02
CA ALA A 108 -12.07 19.32 13.88
C ALA A 108 -12.35 18.06 14.70
N GLU A 109 -13.58 17.91 15.19
CA GLU A 109 -14.01 16.75 15.97
C GLU A 109 -14.01 15.46 15.14
N GLN A 110 -14.55 15.51 13.92
CA GLN A 110 -14.52 14.37 12.99
C GLN A 110 -13.10 13.99 12.61
N LEU A 111 -12.23 15.00 12.41
CA LEU A 111 -10.84 14.79 12.06
C LEU A 111 -10.06 14.13 13.21
N ASP A 112 -10.31 14.56 14.44
CA ASP A 112 -9.67 13.97 15.62
C ASP A 112 -10.16 12.54 15.86
N GLU A 113 -11.45 12.26 15.70
CA GLU A 113 -12.00 10.90 15.76
C GLU A 113 -11.38 9.98 14.71
N LEU A 114 -11.31 10.45 13.46
CA LEU A 114 -10.69 9.71 12.37
C LEU A 114 -9.20 9.44 12.65
N GLU A 115 -8.46 10.43 13.16
CA GLU A 115 -7.07 10.21 13.54
C GLU A 115 -6.93 9.13 14.63
N GLN A 116 -7.82 9.09 15.62
CA GLN A 116 -7.81 8.04 16.63
C GLN A 116 -8.05 6.64 16.04
N ILE A 117 -8.95 6.52 15.06
CA ILE A 117 -9.19 5.26 14.35
C ILE A 117 -7.93 4.83 13.59
N LEU A 118 -7.36 5.74 12.79
CA LEU A 118 -6.18 5.46 11.98
C LEU A 118 -4.96 5.11 12.84
N ARG A 119 -4.79 5.76 13.99
CA ARG A 119 -3.74 5.45 14.97
C ARG A 119 -3.89 4.07 15.62
N LYS A 120 -5.12 3.57 15.77
CA LYS A 120 -5.37 2.21 16.26
C LYS A 120 -5.04 1.17 15.20
N LEU A 121 -5.40 1.44 13.95
CA LEU A 121 -5.11 0.54 12.82
C LEU A 121 -3.61 0.48 12.53
N GLN A 122 -2.92 1.63 12.52
CA GLN A 122 -1.48 1.69 12.27
C GLN A 122 -0.77 2.67 13.23
N PRO A 123 -0.33 2.17 14.40
CA PRO A 123 0.31 2.98 15.43
C PRO A 123 1.66 3.59 15.00
N GLU A 124 2.45 2.85 14.22
CA GLU A 124 3.84 3.18 13.91
C GLU A 124 3.98 4.12 12.71
N ALA A 125 2.94 4.25 11.88
CA ALA A 125 3.02 5.12 10.71
C ALA A 125 3.17 6.59 11.10
N LYS A 126 3.95 7.32 10.31
CA LYS A 126 3.95 8.78 10.37
C LYS A 126 2.64 9.31 9.78
N LEU A 127 1.76 9.83 10.63
CA LEU A 127 0.52 10.46 10.21
C LEU A 127 0.73 11.96 9.92
N ILE A 128 0.25 12.42 8.76
CA ILE A 128 0.39 13.80 8.30
C ILE A 128 -0.96 14.33 7.82
N ARG A 129 -1.52 15.33 8.52
CA ARG A 129 -2.71 16.06 8.07
C ARG A 129 -2.36 16.98 6.91
N THR A 130 -3.14 16.96 5.83
CA THR A 130 -2.88 17.76 4.62
C THR A 130 -4.15 18.29 3.96
N ILE A 131 -3.97 19.39 3.21
CA ILE A 131 -4.96 19.95 2.30
C ILE A 131 -4.36 19.88 0.89
N ARG A 132 -5.11 19.33 -0.07
CA ARG A 132 -4.68 19.14 -1.47
C ARG A 132 -3.36 18.35 -1.59
N GLY A 133 -3.14 17.38 -0.71
CA GLY A 133 -1.98 16.48 -0.73
C GLY A 133 -0.64 17.15 -0.50
N ARG A 134 -0.61 18.37 0.07
CA ARG A 134 0.64 19.10 0.32
C ARG A 134 1.42 18.45 1.47
N VAL A 135 2.50 17.76 1.13
CA VAL A 135 3.43 17.12 2.06
C VAL A 135 4.87 17.52 1.74
N LYS A 136 5.76 17.51 2.74
CA LYS A 136 7.20 17.70 2.46
C LYS A 136 7.73 16.44 1.80
N LEU A 137 8.49 16.59 0.71
CA LEU A 137 9.05 15.43 0.01
C LEU A 137 9.91 14.56 0.94
N SER A 138 10.68 15.15 1.84
CA SER A 138 11.48 14.43 2.84
C SER A 138 10.68 13.55 3.81
N ASP A 139 9.36 13.72 3.85
CA ASP A 139 8.48 12.91 4.70
C ASP A 139 8.02 11.62 3.99
N VAL A 140 8.14 11.53 2.67
CA VAL A 140 7.66 10.41 1.83
C VAL A 140 8.74 9.81 0.93
N LEU A 141 9.80 10.56 0.66
CA LEU A 141 10.91 10.18 -0.20
C LEU A 141 12.19 10.01 0.60
N ASN A 142 12.85 8.86 0.40
CA ASN A 142 14.18 8.51 0.93
C ASN A 142 14.17 8.48 2.46
N THR A 143 13.09 7.93 3.00
CA THR A 143 12.85 7.90 4.44
C THR A 143 13.40 6.65 5.09
N GLN A 144 13.66 5.60 4.30
CA GLN A 144 14.13 4.28 4.74
C GLN A 144 13.24 3.68 5.84
N ARG A 145 11.92 3.93 5.76
CA ARG A 145 10.96 3.48 6.78
C ARG A 145 10.46 2.07 6.54
N PHE A 146 10.54 1.56 5.31
CA PHE A 146 10.13 0.20 5.02
C PHE A 146 11.15 -0.79 5.59
N ASP A 147 10.70 -1.63 6.52
CA ASP A 147 11.49 -2.73 7.07
C ASP A 147 10.93 -4.07 6.57
N PHE A 148 11.69 -4.71 5.70
CA PHE A 148 11.34 -5.99 5.12
C PHE A 148 11.28 -7.12 6.16
N GLU A 149 12.19 -7.15 7.14
CA GLU A 149 12.22 -8.23 8.14
C GLU A 149 10.94 -8.20 8.96
N THR A 150 10.56 -7.02 9.43
CA THR A 150 9.29 -6.82 10.15
C THR A 150 8.09 -7.14 9.26
N ALA A 151 8.03 -6.61 8.03
CA ALA A 151 6.89 -6.81 7.12
C ALA A 151 6.69 -8.29 6.73
N SER A 152 7.78 -9.01 6.45
CA SER A 152 7.75 -10.41 6.01
C SER A 152 7.31 -11.39 7.10
N SER A 153 7.35 -10.98 8.37
CA SER A 153 6.86 -11.77 9.51
C SER A 153 5.34 -11.69 9.71
N SER A 154 4.66 -10.77 9.02
CA SER A 154 3.22 -10.56 9.18
C SER A 154 2.39 -11.69 8.56
N ALA A 155 1.24 -12.01 9.18
CA ALA A 155 0.37 -13.08 8.70
C ALA A 155 -0.16 -12.80 7.28
N GLY A 156 -0.48 -11.55 6.96
CA GLY A 156 -0.91 -11.14 5.62
C GLY A 156 0.16 -11.39 4.57
N TRP A 157 1.42 -11.07 4.89
CA TRP A 157 2.56 -11.34 4.00
C TRP A 157 2.77 -12.82 3.73
N ILE A 158 2.69 -13.66 4.77
CA ILE A 158 2.89 -15.11 4.65
C ILE A 158 1.79 -15.73 3.78
N ARG A 159 0.52 -15.37 4.01
CA ARG A 159 -0.61 -15.86 3.20
C ARG A 159 -0.43 -15.52 1.73
N GLU A 160 -0.05 -14.26 1.43
CA GLU A 160 0.13 -13.84 0.04
C GLU A 160 1.32 -14.54 -0.62
N LEU A 161 2.40 -14.82 0.14
CA LEU A 161 3.53 -15.58 -0.38
C LEU A 161 3.12 -17.01 -0.78
N ASP A 162 2.24 -17.66 -0.01
CA ASP A 162 1.71 -18.98 -0.34
C ASP A 162 0.78 -18.94 -1.57
N THR A 163 -0.04 -17.90 -1.69
CA THR A 163 -0.86 -17.63 -2.89
C THR A 163 0.02 -17.44 -4.13
N TRP A 164 1.04 -16.58 -4.03
CA TRP A 164 2.01 -16.33 -5.10
C TRP A 164 2.73 -17.61 -5.51
N ARG A 165 3.27 -18.38 -4.55
CA ARG A 165 3.91 -19.67 -4.82
C ARG A 165 2.97 -20.65 -5.51
N SER A 166 1.71 -20.71 -5.08
CA SER A 166 0.71 -21.58 -5.69
C SER A 166 0.46 -21.18 -7.14
N ARG A 167 0.26 -19.88 -7.42
CA ARG A 167 0.09 -19.35 -8.79
C ARG A 167 1.29 -19.67 -9.69
N ASN A 168 2.51 -19.47 -9.20
CA ASN A 168 3.75 -19.75 -9.94
C ASN A 168 4.08 -21.26 -10.04
N ALA A 169 3.48 -22.12 -9.21
CA ALA A 169 3.60 -23.56 -9.31
C ALA A 169 2.66 -24.17 -10.36
N TYR A 170 1.47 -23.58 -10.58
CA TYR A 170 0.50 -24.06 -11.56
C TYR A 170 0.87 -23.74 -13.02
N THR A 171 1.73 -22.74 -13.28
CA THR A 171 2.23 -22.42 -14.63
C THR A 171 3.36 -23.35 -15.11
N ARG A 172 3.79 -24.32 -14.27
CA ARG A 172 4.86 -25.30 -14.59
C ARG A 172 4.37 -26.66 -15.13
N ASN A 173 3.07 -26.85 -15.38
CA ASN A 173 2.51 -28.09 -15.97
C ASN A 173 1.89 -27.87 -17.34
#